data_AF-A0A942CMT8-F1
#
_entry.id   AF-A0A942CMT8-F1
#
_cell.length_a   1.000
_cell.length_b   1.000
_cell.length_c   1.000
_cell.angle_alpha   90.00
_cell.angle_beta   90.00
_cell.angle_gamma   90.00
#
_symmetry.space_group_name_H-M   'P 1'
#
loop_
_entity.id
_entity.type
_entity.pdbx_description
1 polymer ?
#
loop_
_entity_poly.entity_id
_entity_poly.type
_entity_poly.pdbx_seq_one_letter_code
_entity_poly.pdbx_strand_id
1 'polypeptide(L)' 'MKEQTLLDSISLEPTPAVEAYKAGIDRTLLRENLKLTAAERVDKMIAALRFAEAVRNSRGAGSK' A
#
# COMPACT_ATOMS: atom_id res chain seq x y z
N MET A 1 13.70 -25.64 8.99
CA MET A 1 12.44 -26.41 8.87
C MET A 1 11.39 -26.07 9.95
N LYS A 2 11.48 -24.94 10.67
CA LYS A 2 10.50 -24.52 11.70
C LYS A 2 9.60 -23.35 11.27
N GLU A 3 9.93 -22.66 10.17
CA GLU A 3 9.14 -21.52 9.66
C GLU A 3 7.90 -21.97 8.91
N GLN A 4 7.99 -23.06 8.15
CA GLN A 4 6.88 -23.59 7.36
C GLN A 4 5.65 -23.91 8.23
N THR A 5 5.89 -24.44 9.44
CA THR A 5 4.84 -24.84 10.40
C THR A 5 4.01 -23.69 10.96
N LEU A 6 4.50 -22.45 10.94
CA LEU A 6 3.73 -21.29 11.42
C LEU A 6 2.76 -20.79 10.37
N LEU A 7 3.17 -20.74 9.10
CA LEU A 7 2.30 -20.29 8.01
C LEU A 7 1.15 -21.26 7.76
N ASP A 8 1.40 -22.57 7.93
CA ASP A 8 0.39 -23.62 7.82
C ASP A 8 -0.71 -23.53 8.92
N SER A 9 -0.42 -22.85 10.03
CA SER A 9 -1.37 -22.65 11.14
C SER A 9 -2.24 -21.38 11.03
N ILE A 10 -1.95 -20.50 10.06
CA ILE A 10 -2.71 -19.27 9.88
C ILE A 10 -3.93 -19.57 9.01
N SER A 11 -5.11 -19.58 9.64
CA SER A 11 -6.37 -19.65 8.90
C SER A 11 -6.61 -18.33 8.15
N LEU A 12 -6.77 -18.43 6.82
CA LEU A 12 -7.15 -17.30 5.97
C LEU A 12 -8.67 -17.12 5.88
N GLU A 13 -9.44 -17.96 6.58
CA GLU A 13 -10.88 -17.83 6.64
C GLU A 13 -11.26 -16.49 7.29
N PRO A 14 -12.16 -15.71 6.67
CA PRO A 14 -12.56 -14.43 7.22
C PRO A 14 -13.23 -14.60 8.58
N THR A 15 -12.63 -14.00 9.62
CA THR A 15 -13.27 -13.93 10.94
C THR A 15 -14.15 -12.68 11.03
N PRO A 16 -15.18 -12.68 11.90
CA PRO A 16 -16.00 -11.49 12.12
C PRO A 16 -15.18 -10.25 12.50
N ALA A 17 -14.11 -10.43 13.28
CA ALA A 17 -13.19 -9.36 13.64
C ALA A 17 -12.49 -8.78 12.40
N VAL A 18 -12.01 -9.63 11.49
CA VAL A 18 -11.37 -9.19 10.24
C VAL A 18 -12.35 -8.43 9.35
N GLU A 19 -13.60 -8.90 9.23
CA GLU A 19 -14.63 -8.19 8.44
C GLU A 19 -15.00 -6.83 9.04
N ALA A 20 -15.02 -6.71 10.37
CA ALA A 20 -15.24 -5.43 11.04
C ALA A 20 -14.15 -4.40 10.71
N TYR A 21 -12.87 -4.80 10.73
CA TYR A 21 -11.76 -3.90 10.35
C TYR A 21 -11.71 -3.59 8.86
N LYS A 22 -12.17 -4.52 8.04
CA LYS A 22 -12.30 -4.38 6.59
C LYS A 22 -13.41 -3.41 6.18
N ALA A 23 -14.38 -3.16 7.05
CA ALA A 23 -15.50 -2.27 6.79
C ALA A 23 -15.00 -0.83 6.61
N GLY A 24 -15.42 -0.17 5.53
CA GLY A 24 -15.03 1.22 5.24
C GLY A 24 -13.63 1.40 4.63
N ILE A 25 -12.83 0.34 4.48
CA ILE A 25 -11.57 0.42 3.74
C ILE A 25 -11.87 0.45 2.24
N ASP A 26 -11.51 1.55 1.56
CA ASP A 26 -11.45 1.57 0.10
C ASP A 26 -10.24 0.75 -0.38
N ARG A 27 -10.55 -0.37 -1.05
CA ARG A 27 -9.54 -1.32 -1.55
C ARG A 27 -9.19 -1.07 -3.01
N THR A 28 -9.77 -0.05 -3.65
CA THR A 28 -9.58 0.22 -5.08
C THR A 28 -8.10 0.40 -5.41
N LEU A 29 -7.41 1.30 -4.72
CA LEU A 29 -5.98 1.55 -4.94
C LEU A 29 -5.09 0.36 -4.54
N LEU A 30 -5.50 -0.42 -3.54
CA LEU A 30 -4.77 -1.64 -3.15
C LEU A 30 -4.84 -2.68 -4.27
N ARG A 31 -6.03 -2.92 -4.83
CA ARG A 31 -6.22 -3.87 -5.92
C ARG A 31 -5.48 -3.45 -7.19
N GLU A 32 -5.52 -2.17 -7.55
CA GLU A 32 -4.77 -1.69 -8.73
C GLU A 32 -3.25 -1.82 -8.53
N ASN A 33 -2.73 -1.56 -7.33
CA ASN A 33 -1.30 -1.77 -7.06
C ASN A 33 -0.90 -3.26 -7.08
N LEU A 34 -1.79 -4.17 -6.66
CA LEU A 34 -1.52 -5.61 -6.69
C LEU A 34 -1.46 -6.20 -8.10
N LYS A 35 -2.02 -5.51 -9.11
CA LYS A 35 -1.88 -5.90 -10.52
C LYS A 35 -0.48 -5.61 -11.09
N LEU A 36 0.27 -4.71 -10.45
CA LEU A 36 1.60 -4.32 -10.88
C LEU A 36 2.65 -5.34 -10.39
N THR A 37 3.70 -5.52 -11.17
CA THR A 37 4.92 -6.20 -10.75
C THR A 37 5.60 -5.45 -9.60
N ALA A 38 6.52 -6.12 -8.89
CA ALA A 38 7.25 -5.48 -7.81
C ALA A 38 8.05 -4.26 -8.28
N ALA A 39 8.68 -4.32 -9.45
CA ALA A 39 9.43 -3.21 -10.03
C ALA A 39 8.52 -2.01 -10.33
N GLU A 40 7.41 -2.24 -11.03
CA GLU A 40 6.44 -1.18 -11.34
C GLU A 40 5.87 -0.50 -10.10
N ARG A 41 5.66 -1.24 -8.99
CA ARG A 41 5.24 -0.63 -7.72
C ARG A 41 6.31 0.30 -7.16
N VAL A 42 7.58 -0.07 -7.24
CA VAL A 42 8.70 0.77 -6.79
C VAL A 42 8.81 2.02 -7.66
N ASP A 43 8.71 1.88 -8.98
CA ASP A 43 8.74 3.03 -9.90
C ASP A 43 7.59 4.01 -9.63
N LYS A 44 6.37 3.49 -9.42
CA LYS A 44 5.20 4.28 -9.05
C LYS A 44 5.39 5.01 -7.72
N MET A 45 5.99 4.36 -6.72
CA MET A 45 6.32 4.98 -5.43
C MET A 45 7.33 6.14 -5.61
N ILE A 46 8.40 5.92 -6.37
CA ILE A 46 9.42 6.94 -6.66
C ILE A 46 8.78 8.14 -7.36
N ALA A 47 7.91 7.91 -8.34
CA ALA A 47 7.19 8.97 -9.04
C ALA A 47 6.32 9.80 -8.09
N ALA A 48 5.58 9.15 -7.18
CA ALA A 48 4.76 9.83 -6.18
C ALA A 48 5.60 10.69 -5.21
N LEU A 49 6.76 10.18 -4.76
CA LEU A 49 7.68 10.93 -3.91
C LEU A 49 8.22 12.17 -4.63
N ARG A 50 8.70 12.03 -5.87
CA ARG A 50 9.18 13.16 -6.69
C ARG A 50 8.11 14.22 -6.88
N PHE A 51 6.87 13.80 -7.14
CA PHE A 51 5.73 14.71 -7.25
C PHE A 51 5.49 15.48 -5.95
N ALA A 52 5.47 14.79 -4.80
CA ALA A 52 5.30 15.43 -3.50
C ALA A 52 6.40 16.45 -3.19
N GLU A 53 7.65 16.15 -3.57
CA GLU A 53 8.76 17.11 -3.43
C GLU A 53 8.58 18.33 -4.33
N ALA A 54 8.18 18.13 -5.60
CA ALA A 54 7.94 19.23 -6.52
C ALA A 54 6.83 20.16 -6.01
N VAL A 55 5.74 19.60 -5.47
CA VAL A 55 4.64 20.37 -4.84
C VAL A 55 5.13 21.12 -3.59
N ARG A 56 5.96 20.50 -2.75
CA ARG A 56 6.53 21.16 -1.57
C ARG A 56 7.38 22.36 -1.95
N ASN A 57 8.23 22.20 -2.97
CA ASN A 57 9.15 23.23 -3.43
C ASN A 57 8.42 24.40 -4.10
N SER A 58 7.35 24.14 -4.87
CA SER A 58 6.55 25.19 -5.50
C SER A 58 5.78 26.04 -4.48
N ARG A 59 5.32 25.44 -3.38
CA ARG A 59 4.65 26.15 -2.28
C ARG A 59 5.59 27.05 -1.48
N GLY A 60 6.86 26.67 -1.32
CA GLY A 60 7.88 27.51 -0.68
C GLY A 60 8.36 28.68 -1.54
N ALA A 61 8.29 28.56 -2.86
CA ALA A 61 8.69 29.60 -3.81
C ALA A 61 7.65 30.73 -3.98
N GLY A 62 6.39 30.51 -3.60
CA GLY A 62 5.30 31.50 -3.69
C GLY A 62 5.12 32.41 -2.47
N SER A 63 6.04 32.37 -1.49
CA SER A 63 6.03 33.23 -0.29
C SER A 63 7.13 34.30 -0.28
N LYS A 64 7.64 34.70 -1.45
CA LYS A 64 8.49 35.87 -1.62
C LYS A 64 7.85 36.87 -2.57
#